data_AF-A0A1F9XMX1-F1
#
_entry.id   AF-A0A1F9XMX1-F1
#
_cell.length_a   1.000
_cell.length_b   1.000
_cell.length_c   1.000
_cell.angle_alpha   90.00
_cell.angle_beta   90.00
_cell.angle_gamma   90.00
#
_symmetry.space_group_name_H-M   'P 1'
#
loop_
_entity.id
_entity.type
_entity.pdbx_description
1 polymer ?
#
loop_
_entity_poly.entity_id
_entity_poly.type
_entity_poly.pdbx_seq_one_letter_code
_entity_poly.pdbx_strand_id
1 'polypeptide(L)'
;MILAVGAVFANADQAAPAAAAPQSALTTESTSVKEMKSILFKLVRQDEYLDEAIDTLDSANGKLSIHDISALGLSLKMIKGNLDVISALNKKQFTEVQPDPALNTYSKTIFSYSRQVSQKVLKVTGLVAEIALKNKKSAMRDAVSSKKGKKTRNGKKLIQILEGQKAMDQLSADIKTLKTSSSKLTATSKWLYIVSK
;
A
#
# COMPACT_ATOMS: atom_id res chain seq x y z
N MET A 1 -32.61 -70.69 41.31
CA MET A 1 -32.19 -69.40 40.68
C MET A 1 -31.01 -68.90 41.52
N ILE A 2 -29.80 -69.31 41.13
CA ILE A 2 -28.69 -68.44 40.64
C ILE A 2 -28.24 -67.48 41.75
N LEU A 3 -27.23 -67.88 42.54
CA LEU A 3 -25.80 -67.46 42.49
C LEU A 3 -25.61 -66.01 43.02
N ALA A 4 -24.58 -65.60 43.74
CA ALA A 4 -23.47 -66.18 44.49
C ALA A 4 -22.56 -64.97 44.83
N VAL A 5 -21.80 -65.05 45.93
CA VAL A 5 -20.49 -64.36 46.14
C VAL A 5 -20.58 -62.83 46.30
N GLY A 6 -20.17 -62.18 47.40
CA GLY A 6 -19.09 -62.46 48.34
C GLY A 6 -17.87 -61.59 47.99
N ALA A 7 -17.58 -60.55 48.77
CA ALA A 7 -16.23 -60.04 49.08
C ALA A 7 -16.29 -58.74 49.90
N VAL A 8 -15.73 -58.80 51.11
CA VAL A 8 -15.17 -57.66 51.85
C VAL A 8 -13.66 -57.66 51.54
N PHE A 9 -13.02 -56.50 51.44
CA PHE A 9 -11.76 -56.11 52.13
C PHE A 9 -11.21 -54.78 51.57
N ALA A 10 -10.75 -53.94 52.49
CA ALA A 10 -10.09 -52.64 52.28
C ALA A 10 -8.59 -52.79 51.99
N ASN A 11 -7.97 -51.84 51.27
CA ASN A 11 -6.88 -50.97 51.77
C ASN A 11 -6.17 -50.11 50.69
N ALA A 12 -5.63 -48.99 51.19
CA ALA A 12 -4.36 -48.33 50.87
C ALA A 12 -4.17 -47.49 49.58
N ASP A 13 -4.17 -46.18 49.82
CA ASP A 13 -3.17 -45.17 49.42
C ASP A 13 -1.97 -45.64 48.56
N GLN A 14 -1.82 -45.03 47.38
CA GLN A 14 -0.51 -44.85 46.74
C GLN A 14 -0.52 -43.59 45.86
N ALA A 15 0.38 -42.68 46.22
CA ALA A 15 0.60 -41.37 45.63
C ALA A 15 0.94 -41.42 44.13
N ALA A 16 0.29 -40.55 43.36
CA ALA A 16 0.57 -40.30 41.95
C ALA A 16 1.90 -39.54 41.77
N PRO A 17 2.71 -39.85 40.74
CA PRO A 17 3.88 -39.04 40.38
C PRO A 17 3.44 -37.70 39.79
N ALA A 18 4.14 -36.64 40.19
CA ALA A 18 3.91 -35.27 39.77
C ALA A 18 3.91 -35.12 38.24
N ALA A 19 2.82 -34.59 37.71
CA ALA A 19 2.68 -34.20 36.32
C ALA A 19 3.75 -33.16 35.95
N ALA A 20 4.53 -33.46 34.92
CA ALA A 20 5.36 -32.48 34.25
C ALA A 20 4.50 -31.29 33.82
N ALA A 21 4.87 -30.09 34.28
CA ALA A 21 4.27 -28.85 33.82
C ALA A 21 4.39 -28.77 32.28
N PRO A 22 3.31 -28.42 31.55
CA PRO A 22 3.42 -28.23 30.12
C PRO A 22 4.33 -27.04 29.87
N GLN A 23 5.49 -27.31 29.28
CA GLN A 23 6.32 -26.29 28.65
C GLN A 23 5.41 -25.45 27.76
N SER A 24 5.37 -24.14 28.02
CA SER A 24 4.68 -23.18 27.17
C SER A 24 5.11 -23.41 25.72
N ALA A 25 4.20 -23.98 24.94
CA ALA A 25 4.37 -24.09 23.51
C ALA A 25 4.47 -22.65 22.97
N LEU A 26 5.68 -22.23 22.64
CA LEU A 26 5.91 -21.13 21.71
C LEU A 26 5.13 -21.51 20.44
N THR A 27 3.93 -20.95 20.29
CA THR A 27 3.11 -21.14 19.09
C THR A 27 3.87 -20.56 17.92
N THR A 28 4.61 -21.41 17.22
CA THR A 28 5.29 -21.09 15.98
C THR A 28 4.24 -20.59 14.99
N GLU A 29 4.24 -19.28 14.70
CA GLU A 29 3.31 -18.71 13.72
C GLU A 29 3.42 -19.45 12.39
N SER A 30 2.26 -19.78 11.81
CA SER A 30 2.21 -20.42 10.49
C SER A 30 2.86 -19.52 9.43
N THR A 31 3.54 -20.13 8.47
CA THR A 31 4.25 -19.41 7.40
C THR A 31 3.32 -18.45 6.65
N SER A 32 2.06 -18.85 6.40
CA SER A 32 1.05 -18.02 5.73
C SER A 32 0.72 -16.75 6.53
N VAL A 33 0.64 -16.82 7.86
CA VAL A 33 0.41 -15.63 8.70
C VAL A 33 1.59 -14.66 8.60
N LYS A 34 2.83 -15.16 8.57
CA LYS A 34 4.03 -14.33 8.40
C LYS A 34 4.04 -13.63 7.04
N GLU A 35 3.66 -14.33 5.98
CA GLU A 35 3.55 -13.75 4.64
C GLU A 35 2.45 -12.66 4.59
N MET A 36 1.29 -12.90 5.20
CA MET A 36 0.21 -11.90 5.31
C MET A 36 0.66 -10.64 6.05
N LYS A 37 1.38 -10.79 7.17
CA LYS A 37 1.95 -9.65 7.89
C LYS A 37 2.95 -8.89 7.02
N SER A 38 3.84 -9.59 6.33
CA SER A 38 4.81 -8.98 5.41
C SER A 38 4.13 -8.17 4.31
N ILE A 39 3.07 -8.72 3.70
CA ILE A 39 2.23 -8.02 2.72
C ILE A 39 1.62 -6.75 3.34
N LEU A 40 1.03 -6.88 4.53
CA LEU A 40 0.40 -5.76 5.23
C LEU A 40 1.41 -4.65 5.54
N PHE A 41 2.58 -4.96 6.10
CA PHE A 41 3.61 -3.96 6.39
C PHE A 41 4.10 -3.24 5.14
N LYS A 42 4.33 -3.98 4.04
CA LYS A 42 4.71 -3.36 2.76
C LYS A 42 3.63 -2.40 2.26
N LEU A 43 2.36 -2.77 2.43
CA LEU A 43 1.21 -1.96 2.04
C LEU A 43 1.06 -0.70 2.89
N VAL A 44 1.15 -0.82 4.21
CA VAL A 44 1.13 0.33 5.14
C VAL A 44 2.23 1.32 4.77
N ARG A 45 3.44 0.83 4.47
CA ARG A 45 4.54 1.71 4.05
C ARG A 45 4.25 2.47 2.74
N GLN A 46 3.51 1.85 1.80
CA GLN A 46 3.09 2.59 0.59
C GLN A 46 1.99 3.60 0.88
N ASP A 47 1.14 3.31 1.86
CA ASP A 47 0.10 4.23 2.33
C ASP A 47 0.71 5.50 2.95
N GLU A 48 1.78 5.35 3.74
CA GLU A 48 2.58 6.45 4.31
C GLU A 48 3.28 7.27 3.21
N TYR A 49 3.94 6.63 2.25
CA TYR A 49 4.59 7.33 1.14
C TYR A 49 3.60 8.10 0.26
N LEU A 50 2.35 7.64 0.17
CA LEU A 50 1.30 8.38 -0.51
C LEU A 50 0.84 9.60 0.30
N ASP A 51 0.84 9.53 1.64
CA ASP A 51 0.59 10.72 2.47
C ASP A 51 1.68 11.76 2.28
N GLU A 52 2.96 11.36 2.31
CA GLU A 52 4.08 12.28 2.07
C GLU A 52 3.99 12.95 0.69
N ALA A 53 3.58 12.19 -0.34
CA ALA A 53 3.35 12.71 -1.68
C ALA A 53 2.17 13.71 -1.72
N ILE A 54 1.07 13.41 -1.01
CA ILE A 54 -0.09 14.29 -0.86
C ILE A 54 0.32 15.59 -0.15
N ASP A 55 1.05 15.49 0.95
CA ASP A 55 1.50 16.65 1.74
C ASP A 55 2.44 17.55 0.93
N THR A 56 3.33 16.95 0.16
CA THR A 56 4.21 17.69 -0.77
C THR A 56 3.39 18.44 -1.83
N LEU A 57 2.36 17.80 -2.39
CA LEU A 57 1.50 18.39 -3.41
C LEU A 57 0.61 19.51 -2.84
N ASP A 58 0.02 19.30 -1.66
CA ASP A 58 -0.82 20.26 -0.96
C ASP A 58 0.01 21.48 -0.51
N SER A 59 1.22 21.26 0.04
CA SER A 59 2.11 22.32 0.52
C SER A 59 2.69 23.18 -0.60
N ALA A 60 2.87 22.62 -1.80
CA ALA A 60 3.42 23.35 -2.94
C ALA A 60 2.50 24.47 -3.47
N ASN A 61 1.21 24.47 -3.10
CA ASN A 61 0.21 25.45 -3.54
C ASN A 61 0.25 25.75 -5.05
N GLY A 62 0.46 24.71 -5.87
CA GLY A 62 0.54 24.85 -7.33
C GLY A 62 1.89 25.30 -7.91
N LYS A 63 2.92 25.49 -7.09
CA LYS A 63 4.26 25.94 -7.52
C LYS A 63 5.31 24.86 -7.21
N LEU A 64 5.32 23.80 -8.01
CA LEU A 64 6.43 22.82 -7.98
C LEU A 64 7.54 23.26 -8.93
N SER A 65 8.80 23.14 -8.49
CA SER A 65 9.95 23.26 -9.38
C SER A 65 10.09 22.01 -10.26
N ILE A 66 10.89 22.10 -11.33
CA ILE A 66 11.17 20.94 -12.21
C ILE A 66 11.80 19.79 -11.43
N HIS A 67 12.66 20.13 -10.45
CA HIS A 67 13.28 19.17 -9.56
C HIS A 67 12.22 18.45 -8.71
N ASP A 68 11.27 19.19 -8.13
CA ASP A 68 10.21 18.60 -7.30
C ASP A 68 9.29 17.69 -8.12
N ILE A 69 8.94 18.10 -9.35
CA ILE A 69 8.14 17.26 -10.26
C ILE A 69 8.88 15.95 -10.57
N SER A 70 10.19 16.03 -10.79
CA SER A 70 11.02 14.87 -11.10
C SER A 70 11.19 13.94 -9.90
N ALA A 71 11.46 14.50 -8.70
CA ALA A 71 11.56 13.76 -7.45
C ALA A 71 10.24 13.06 -7.10
N LEU A 72 9.11 13.77 -7.23
CA LEU A 72 7.79 13.20 -7.06
C LEU A 72 7.53 12.06 -8.07
N GLY A 73 7.88 12.26 -9.34
CA GLY A 73 7.75 11.22 -10.37
C GLY A 73 8.52 9.95 -10.03
N LEU A 74 9.74 10.07 -9.50
CA LEU A 74 10.52 8.93 -9.02
C LEU A 74 9.86 8.23 -7.83
N SER A 75 9.38 9.00 -6.84
CA SER A 75 8.65 8.46 -5.69
C SER A 75 7.42 7.66 -6.13
N LEU A 76 6.57 8.24 -7.01
CA LEU A 76 5.39 7.57 -7.52
C LEU A 76 5.71 6.30 -8.32
N LYS A 77 6.83 6.27 -9.06
CA LYS A 77 7.32 5.05 -9.74
C LYS A 77 7.73 3.96 -8.75
N MET A 78 8.43 4.31 -7.68
CA MET A 78 8.79 3.37 -6.62
C MET A 78 7.55 2.80 -5.94
N ILE A 79 6.59 3.66 -5.58
CA ILE A 79 5.30 3.24 -5.02
C ILE A 79 4.60 2.28 -5.99
N LYS A 80 4.47 2.65 -7.27
CA LYS A 80 3.88 1.82 -8.32
C LYS A 80 4.54 0.43 -8.38
N GLY A 81 5.86 0.36 -8.37
CA GLY A 81 6.62 -0.90 -8.36
C GLY A 81 6.28 -1.76 -7.14
N ASN A 82 6.23 -1.16 -5.96
CA ASN A 82 5.85 -1.84 -4.73
C ASN A 82 4.39 -2.33 -4.75
N LEU A 83 3.45 -1.55 -5.28
CA LEU A 83 2.05 -1.99 -5.44
C LEU A 83 1.96 -3.20 -6.38
N ASP A 84 2.74 -3.24 -7.45
CA ASP A 84 2.81 -4.38 -8.36
C ASP A 84 3.38 -5.64 -7.66
N VAL A 85 4.42 -5.48 -6.84
CA VAL A 85 4.99 -6.57 -6.02
C VAL A 85 3.97 -7.08 -4.99
N ILE A 86 3.31 -6.19 -4.25
CA ILE A 86 2.28 -6.57 -3.27
C ILE A 86 1.13 -7.30 -3.98
N SER A 87 0.70 -6.81 -5.15
CA SER A 87 -0.33 -7.49 -5.94
C SER A 87 0.11 -8.91 -6.37
N ALA A 88 1.38 -9.10 -6.74
CA ALA A 88 1.92 -10.42 -7.05
C ALA A 88 1.98 -11.33 -5.81
N LEU A 89 2.35 -10.80 -4.64
CA LEU A 89 2.33 -11.55 -3.38
C LEU A 89 0.90 -11.98 -2.99
N ASN A 90 -0.09 -11.10 -3.15
CA ASN A 90 -1.50 -11.45 -2.92
C ASN A 90 -1.96 -12.57 -3.85
N LYS A 91 -1.53 -12.55 -5.11
CA LYS A 91 -1.82 -13.64 -6.07
C LYS A 91 -1.13 -14.95 -5.70
N LYS A 92 0.09 -14.91 -5.18
CA LYS A 92 0.78 -16.12 -4.69
C LYS A 92 0.03 -16.69 -3.49
N GLN A 93 -0.37 -15.85 -2.55
CA GLN A 93 -1.12 -16.29 -1.38
C GLN A 93 -2.52 -16.84 -1.73
N PHE A 94 -3.14 -16.38 -2.82
CA PHE A 94 -4.39 -16.95 -3.33
C PHE A 94 -4.31 -18.47 -3.55
N THR A 95 -3.19 -18.98 -4.04
CA THR A 95 -3.04 -20.43 -4.34
C THR A 95 -2.72 -21.28 -3.11
N GLU A 96 -2.31 -20.64 -2.01
CA GLU A 96 -1.81 -21.31 -0.81
C GLU A 96 -2.76 -21.19 0.39
N VAL A 97 -3.65 -20.18 0.39
CA VAL A 97 -4.57 -19.91 1.50
C VAL A 97 -5.68 -20.95 1.58
N GLN A 98 -5.87 -21.47 2.79
CA GLN A 98 -7.10 -22.14 3.20
C GLN A 98 -7.89 -21.21 4.14
N PRO A 99 -9.23 -21.35 4.19
CA PRO A 99 -10.05 -20.61 5.14
C PRO A 99 -9.56 -20.81 6.59
N ASP A 100 -9.14 -19.72 7.23
CA ASP A 100 -8.63 -19.68 8.60
C ASP A 100 -9.02 -18.33 9.22
N PRO A 101 -9.65 -18.30 10.41
CA PRO A 101 -9.99 -17.06 11.12
C PRO A 101 -8.82 -16.08 11.28
N ALA A 102 -7.60 -16.57 11.51
CA ALA A 102 -6.42 -15.73 11.66
C ALA A 102 -6.06 -15.05 10.32
N LEU A 103 -6.01 -15.83 9.23
CA LEU A 103 -5.72 -15.32 7.88
C LEU A 103 -6.81 -14.38 7.37
N ASN A 104 -8.08 -14.66 7.68
CA ASN A 104 -9.21 -13.79 7.34
C ASN A 104 -9.07 -12.39 7.93
N THR A 105 -8.56 -12.28 9.16
CA THR A 105 -8.33 -10.98 9.80
C THR A 105 -7.29 -10.15 9.04
N TYR A 106 -6.17 -10.77 8.65
CA TYR A 106 -5.13 -10.09 7.89
C TYR A 106 -5.57 -9.76 6.46
N SER A 107 -6.21 -10.69 5.75
CA SER A 107 -6.68 -10.47 4.37
C SER A 107 -7.75 -9.38 4.30
N LYS A 108 -8.66 -9.32 5.28
CA LYS A 108 -9.63 -8.22 5.43
C LYS A 108 -8.92 -6.89 5.62
N THR A 109 -7.89 -6.87 6.46
CA THR A 109 -7.10 -5.66 6.74
C THR A 109 -6.33 -5.21 5.50
N ILE A 110 -5.65 -6.13 4.81
CA ILE A 110 -4.98 -5.89 3.52
C ILE A 110 -5.97 -5.31 2.50
N PHE A 111 -7.18 -5.88 2.41
CA PHE A 111 -8.20 -5.35 1.51
C PHE A 111 -8.65 -3.93 1.90
N SER A 112 -8.82 -3.65 3.19
CA SER A 112 -9.14 -2.30 3.68
C SER A 112 -8.06 -1.29 3.30
N TYR A 113 -6.79 -1.57 3.60
CA TYR A 113 -5.67 -0.71 3.25
C TYR A 113 -5.50 -0.55 1.74
N SER A 114 -5.76 -1.59 0.94
CA SER A 114 -5.69 -1.49 -0.52
C SER A 114 -6.68 -0.45 -1.06
N ARG A 115 -7.86 -0.33 -0.44
CA ARG A 115 -8.86 0.70 -0.78
C ARG A 115 -8.39 2.08 -0.35
N GLN A 116 -7.80 2.22 0.83
CA GLN A 116 -7.24 3.50 1.30
C GLN A 116 -6.15 4.01 0.36
N VAL A 117 -5.19 3.15 0.03
CA VAL A 117 -4.15 3.42 -0.98
C VAL A 117 -4.78 3.83 -2.31
N SER A 118 -5.86 3.16 -2.74
CA SER A 118 -6.57 3.54 -3.98
C SER A 118 -7.17 4.95 -3.91
N GLN A 119 -7.78 5.32 -2.79
CA GLN A 119 -8.31 6.68 -2.60
C GLN A 119 -7.18 7.73 -2.58
N LYS A 120 -6.05 7.43 -1.93
CA LYS A 120 -4.89 8.33 -1.92
C LYS A 120 -4.30 8.51 -3.33
N VAL A 121 -4.19 7.44 -4.11
CA VAL A 121 -3.75 7.54 -5.52
C VAL A 121 -4.70 8.40 -6.35
N LEU A 122 -6.02 8.31 -6.12
CA LEU A 122 -6.99 9.20 -6.76
C LEU A 122 -6.81 10.66 -6.33
N LYS A 123 -6.55 10.93 -5.04
CA LYS A 123 -6.24 12.28 -4.53
C LYS A 123 -4.99 12.85 -5.18
N VAL A 124 -3.88 12.10 -5.20
CA VAL A 124 -2.63 12.47 -5.89
C VAL A 124 -2.89 12.79 -7.37
N THR A 125 -3.71 11.97 -8.04
CA THR A 125 -4.09 12.20 -9.44
C THR A 125 -4.80 13.54 -9.62
N GLY A 126 -5.75 13.86 -8.73
CA GLY A 126 -6.46 15.13 -8.74
C GLY A 126 -5.53 16.32 -8.51
N LEU A 127 -4.70 16.26 -7.48
CA LEU A 127 -3.75 17.32 -7.14
C LEU A 127 -2.77 17.59 -8.29
N VAL A 128 -2.18 16.55 -8.89
CA VAL A 128 -1.26 16.75 -10.02
C VAL A 128 -1.97 17.33 -11.23
N ALA A 129 -3.22 16.93 -11.52
CA ALA A 129 -4.01 17.54 -12.58
C ALA A 129 -4.26 19.04 -12.32
N GLU A 130 -4.58 19.41 -11.08
CA GLU A 130 -4.75 20.82 -10.71
C GLU A 130 -3.46 21.63 -10.87
N ILE A 131 -2.32 21.07 -10.42
CA ILE A 131 -1.02 21.73 -10.57
C ILE A 131 -0.67 21.85 -12.05
N ALA A 132 -0.91 20.83 -12.87
CA ALA A 132 -0.68 20.88 -14.31
C ALA A 132 -1.49 22.00 -14.99
N LEU A 133 -2.77 22.17 -14.61
CA LEU A 133 -3.62 23.25 -15.09
C LEU A 133 -3.11 24.64 -14.65
N LYS A 134 -2.70 24.79 -13.40
CA LYS A 134 -2.13 26.04 -12.86
C LYS A 134 -0.81 26.39 -13.55
N ASN A 135 0.07 25.41 -13.74
CA ASN A 135 1.35 25.57 -14.42
C ASN A 135 1.18 25.97 -15.89
N LYS A 136 0.25 25.33 -16.62
CA LYS A 136 -0.05 25.70 -18.02
C LYS A 136 -0.51 27.15 -18.13
N LYS A 137 -1.42 27.60 -17.26
CA LYS A 137 -1.91 28.99 -17.24
C LYS A 137 -0.78 29.99 -16.93
N SER A 138 0.06 29.72 -15.93
CA SER A 138 1.17 30.62 -15.57
C SER A 138 2.25 30.65 -16.65
N ALA A 139 2.62 29.50 -17.20
CA ALA A 139 3.63 29.40 -18.25
C ALA A 139 3.25 30.20 -19.51
N MET A 140 1.98 30.20 -19.90
CA MET A 140 1.48 31.01 -21.02
C MET A 140 1.53 32.52 -20.74
N ARG A 141 1.31 32.93 -19.48
CA ARG A 141 1.39 34.34 -19.06
C ARG A 141 2.84 34.83 -18.97
N ASP A 142 3.73 33.99 -18.46
CA ASP A 142 5.11 34.36 -18.11
C ASP A 142 6.11 34.04 -19.24
N ALA A 143 5.63 33.46 -20.35
CA ALA A 143 6.40 33.30 -21.58
C ALA A 143 6.85 34.68 -22.10
N VAL A 144 8.12 34.78 -22.50
CA VAL A 144 8.69 36.03 -23.04
C VAL A 144 7.94 36.40 -24.32
N SER A 145 6.99 37.33 -24.21
CA SER A 145 6.38 37.99 -25.36
C SER A 145 7.48 38.75 -26.10
N SER A 146 7.79 38.33 -27.32
CA SER A 146 8.71 39.03 -28.23
C SER A 146 8.08 40.31 -28.80
N LYS A 147 7.28 41.04 -28.02
CA LYS A 147 6.79 42.36 -28.45
C LYS A 147 8.00 43.29 -28.59
N LYS A 148 8.30 43.60 -29.86
CA LYS A 148 9.29 44.56 -30.36
C LYS A 148 9.36 45.77 -29.41
N GLY A 149 10.37 45.81 -28.53
CA GLY A 149 10.70 47.02 -27.75
C GLY A 149 10.95 46.88 -26.24
N LYS A 150 10.53 45.82 -25.53
CA LYS A 150 10.85 45.69 -24.09
C LYS A 150 11.15 44.24 -23.69
N LYS A 151 12.43 43.96 -23.45
CA LYS A 151 12.92 42.72 -22.85
C LYS A 151 12.33 42.61 -21.43
N THR A 152 11.43 41.64 -21.20
CA THR A 152 10.90 41.39 -19.86
C THR A 152 12.05 40.91 -18.95
N ARG A 153 12.41 41.72 -17.96
CA ARG A 153 13.56 41.49 -17.07
C ARG A 153 13.42 40.21 -16.22
N ASN A 154 12.19 39.70 -16.05
CA ASN A 154 11.84 38.60 -15.14
C ASN A 154 11.09 37.43 -15.80
N GLY A 155 11.12 37.28 -17.14
CA GLY A 155 10.44 36.16 -17.83
C GLY A 155 11.24 34.85 -17.76
N LYS A 156 10.58 33.70 -17.59
CA LYS A 156 11.24 32.38 -17.67
C LYS A 156 11.70 32.13 -19.11
N LYS A 157 12.89 31.52 -19.27
CA LYS A 157 13.38 31.13 -20.60
C LYS A 157 12.43 30.08 -21.20
N LEU A 158 12.13 30.17 -22.49
CA LEU A 158 11.29 29.21 -23.23
C LEU A 158 11.71 27.75 -22.99
N ILE A 159 13.02 27.48 -22.95
CA ILE A 159 13.57 26.14 -22.68
C ILE A 159 13.11 25.61 -21.30
N GLN A 160 13.17 26.43 -20.25
CA GLN A 160 12.73 26.03 -18.90
C GLN A 160 11.22 25.78 -18.84
N ILE A 161 10.44 26.51 -19.62
CA ILE A 161 8.99 26.28 -19.74
C ILE A 161 8.72 24.92 -20.40
N LEU A 162 9.43 24.61 -21.50
CA LEU A 162 9.29 23.34 -22.21
C LEU A 162 9.75 22.15 -21.36
N GLU A 163 10.85 22.28 -20.63
CA GLU A 163 11.33 21.26 -19.70
C GLU A 163 10.32 20.97 -18.59
N GLY A 164 9.76 22.02 -17.99
CA GLY A 164 8.71 21.88 -16.97
C GLY A 164 7.44 21.22 -17.51
N GLN A 165 7.04 21.54 -18.75
CA GLN A 165 5.90 20.91 -19.39
C GLN A 165 6.15 19.42 -19.65
N LYS A 166 7.32 19.08 -20.20
CA LYS A 166 7.72 17.69 -20.44
C LYS A 166 7.77 16.88 -19.14
N ALA A 167 8.31 17.45 -18.07
CA ALA A 167 8.34 16.79 -16.76
C ALA A 167 6.93 16.54 -16.21
N MET A 168 6.01 17.50 -16.38
CA MET A 168 4.62 17.35 -15.96
C MET A 168 3.85 16.33 -16.80
N ASP A 169 4.10 16.27 -18.12
CA ASP A 169 3.51 15.27 -19.00
C ASP A 169 3.98 13.86 -18.61
N GLN A 170 5.27 13.69 -18.30
CA GLN A 170 5.82 12.44 -17.79
C GLN A 170 5.18 12.04 -16.45
N LEU A 171 5.09 12.98 -15.50
CA LEU A 171 4.45 12.74 -14.21
C LEU A 171 2.97 12.31 -14.40
N SER A 172 2.26 12.95 -15.33
CA SER A 172 0.88 12.59 -15.67
C SER A 172 0.76 11.18 -16.25
N ALA A 173 1.72 10.75 -17.06
CA ALA A 173 1.78 9.37 -17.57
C ALA A 173 2.06 8.37 -16.43
N ASP A 174 3.01 8.68 -15.56
CA ASP A 174 3.38 7.83 -14.43
C ASP A 174 2.20 7.61 -13.47
N ILE A 175 1.42 8.66 -13.19
CA ILE A 175 0.21 8.59 -12.36
C ILE A 175 -0.86 7.67 -12.96
N LYS A 176 -1.05 7.70 -14.28
CA LYS A 176 -1.99 6.77 -14.94
C LYS A 176 -1.58 5.31 -14.70
N THR A 177 -0.28 5.02 -14.76
CA THR A 177 0.21 3.66 -14.47
C THR A 177 0.07 3.30 -13.00
N LEU A 178 0.31 4.23 -12.08
CA LEU A 178 0.10 4.05 -10.64
C LEU A 178 -1.38 3.74 -10.32
N LYS A 179 -2.32 4.45 -10.96
CA LYS A 179 -3.76 4.18 -10.84
C LYS A 179 -4.13 2.77 -11.28
N THR A 180 -3.55 2.30 -12.38
CA THR A 180 -3.74 0.92 -12.86
C THR A 180 -3.19 -0.10 -11.85
N SER A 181 -1.97 0.10 -11.33
CA SER A 181 -1.36 -0.79 -10.32
C SER A 181 -2.15 -0.81 -9.01
N SER A 182 -2.66 0.34 -8.56
CA SER A 182 -3.54 0.44 -7.40
C SER A 182 -4.87 -0.31 -7.59
N SER A 183 -5.47 -0.20 -8.78
CA SER A 183 -6.72 -0.90 -9.12
C SER A 183 -6.49 -2.42 -9.12
N LYS A 184 -5.37 -2.86 -9.69
CA LYS A 184 -4.95 -4.27 -9.70
C LYS A 184 -4.72 -4.79 -8.27
N LEU A 185 -4.03 -4.04 -7.43
CA LEU A 185 -3.83 -4.38 -6.02
C LEU A 185 -5.16 -4.53 -5.27
N THR A 186 -6.09 -3.59 -5.47
CA THR A 186 -7.41 -3.64 -4.84
C THR A 186 -8.17 -4.90 -5.26
N ALA A 187 -8.13 -5.24 -6.55
CA ALA A 187 -8.75 -6.45 -7.06
C ALA A 187 -8.11 -7.72 -6.48
N THR A 188 -6.78 -7.82 -6.45
CA THR A 188 -6.08 -9.00 -5.90
C THR A 188 -6.29 -9.13 -4.39
N SER A 189 -6.36 -8.01 -3.65
CA SER A 189 -6.65 -8.01 -2.22
C SER A 189 -8.09 -8.44 -1.93
N LYS A 190 -9.06 -8.03 -2.76
CA LYS A 190 -10.45 -8.48 -2.67
C LYS A 190 -10.55 -9.99 -2.84
N TRP A 191 -9.89 -10.54 -3.86
CA TRP A 191 -9.88 -11.98 -4.09
C TRP A 191 -9.23 -12.75 -2.95
N LEU A 192 -8.10 -12.25 -2.44
CA LEU A 192 -7.44 -12.85 -1.28
C LEU A 192 -8.38 -12.89 -0.06
N TYR A 193 -9.09 -11.79 0.20
CA TYR A 193 -10.10 -11.73 1.26
C TYR A 193 -11.24 -12.74 1.04
N ILE A 194 -11.74 -12.87 -0.19
CA ILE A 194 -12.82 -13.82 -0.50
C ILE A 194 -12.36 -15.28 -0.25
N VAL A 195 -11.15 -15.66 -0.65
CA VAL A 195 -10.65 -17.04 -0.51
C VAL A 195 -10.25 -17.38 0.92
N SER A 196 -9.83 -16.38 1.71
CA SER A 196 -9.49 -16.57 3.12
C SER A 196 -10.70 -16.65 4.07
N LYS A 197 -11.90 -16.36 3.58
CA LYS A 197 -13.15 -16.51 4.33
C LYS A 197 -13.59 -17.96 4.34
#